data_AF-A0AAW4C8X0-F1
#
_entry.id   AF-A0AAW4C8X0-F1
#
_cell.length_a   1.000
_cell.length_b   1.000
_cell.length_c   1.000
_cell.angle_alpha   90.00
_cell.angle_beta   90.00
_cell.angle_gamma   90.00
#
_symmetry.space_group_name_H-M   'P 1'
#
loop_
_entity.id
_entity.type
_entity.pdbx_description
1 polymer ?
#
loop_
_entity_poly.entity_id
_entity_poly.type
_entity_poly.pdbx_seq_one_letter_code
_entity_poly.pdbx_strand_id
1 'polypeptide(L)'
;MSVPFFIGEERLKTKIVCIGLASLCLLGARVSGIAADETSGSTVSEKSSLSTGTSSTSSNEQRNSVSAHWDGDYYVKADGSKAQSEWIFDNYYKAWFYIKSDGRYAQNEWHGNYYLKSGGYMAQNEWIYDSNYKSWFYLKSDGAYAHQEWQLIGNKWYYFKEWGYMAKSQWQGSYFLNGQGAMMQNEWLYDPAYSAYFYLKSDGTYANQEWQKVGGKWYYFKKWGYMARNEWQGNYYLTGSGAMATDEVIMDGARYIFAASGELKEKKDLNVGWVHRDGKRYFFNNREEQVGTEHAKKVIDISEHNGRINDWKKVIDENEVDGVIVRLGYSGKEDKELAHNIKELNRLGIPYGVYLYTYAENETDAENDAEQTIELLKKYNMNLSYPIYYDVENWEYVNKSKRAPNDTGTWVKIINKYMETMKQAGYQNVYVYSYRSLLQTRLKHPDILKHVNWVAAYTNALEWENPHYSGEKGWQYTSSEYMKGIQGRVDVSVWY
;
A
#
# COMPACT_ATOMS: atom_id res chain seq x y z
N MET A 1 44.36 -10.56 27.96
CA MET A 1 43.33 -9.68 28.57
C MET A 1 42.33 -9.28 27.48
N SER A 2 41.10 -8.90 27.83
CA SER A 2 40.13 -8.15 26.99
C SER A 2 40.04 -8.58 25.50
N VAL A 3 39.29 -9.64 25.16
CA VAL A 3 37.83 -9.66 24.92
C VAL A 3 37.40 -8.88 23.66
N PRO A 4 36.94 -9.56 22.59
CA PRO A 4 36.27 -8.93 21.45
C PRO A 4 34.80 -8.66 21.76
N PHE A 5 34.26 -7.53 21.29
CA PHE A 5 32.86 -7.16 21.51
C PHE A 5 31.98 -7.60 20.32
N PHE A 6 31.14 -8.61 20.53
CA PHE A 6 30.05 -8.94 19.60
C PHE A 6 28.83 -8.05 19.92
N ILE A 7 28.19 -7.50 18.89
CA ILE A 7 26.80 -7.05 18.95
C ILE A 7 26.08 -7.68 17.77
N GLY A 8 25.25 -8.68 18.04
CA GLY A 8 24.25 -9.19 17.09
C GLY A 8 22.88 -8.62 17.45
N GLU A 9 22.19 -8.00 16.49
CA GLU A 9 20.78 -7.63 16.67
C GLU A 9 19.87 -8.86 16.53
N GLU A 10 19.69 -9.61 17.61
CA GLU A 10 18.54 -10.53 17.70
C GLU A 10 17.23 -9.74 17.75
N ARG A 11 16.61 -9.51 16.59
CA ARG A 11 15.24 -8.99 16.53
C ARG A 11 14.26 -10.06 17.00
N LEU A 12 13.92 -10.04 18.30
CA LEU A 12 12.85 -10.86 18.87
C LEU A 12 11.55 -10.67 18.08
N LYS A 13 11.10 -11.75 17.42
CA LYS A 13 9.75 -11.83 16.85
C LYS A 13 8.74 -12.12 17.94
N THR A 14 8.35 -11.08 18.70
CA THR A 14 7.30 -11.18 19.72
C THR A 14 5.98 -11.62 19.09
N LYS A 15 5.60 -12.89 19.30
CA LYS A 15 4.28 -13.40 18.93
C LYS A 15 3.22 -12.76 19.83
N ILE A 16 2.51 -11.76 19.32
CA ILE A 16 1.31 -11.23 19.97
C ILE A 16 0.23 -12.31 19.89
N VAL A 17 -0.05 -12.98 21.00
CA VAL A 17 -1.19 -13.88 21.15
C VAL A 17 -2.39 -13.03 21.56
N CYS A 18 -3.27 -12.72 20.60
CA CYS A 18 -4.51 -12.00 20.88
C CYS A 18 -5.48 -12.90 21.68
N ILE A 19 -5.44 -12.80 23.00
CA ILE A 19 -6.48 -13.34 23.88
C ILE A 19 -7.73 -12.47 23.73
N GLY A 20 -8.79 -13.02 23.15
CA GLY A 20 -10.05 -12.30 22.95
C GLY A 20 -10.82 -12.13 24.26
N LEU A 21 -10.95 -10.88 24.73
CA LEU A 21 -11.89 -10.51 25.79
C LEU A 21 -13.28 -10.26 25.17
N ALA A 22 -14.20 -11.20 25.39
CA ALA A 22 -15.60 -11.03 25.02
C ALA A 22 -16.34 -10.23 26.11
N SER A 23 -16.65 -8.96 25.83
CA SER A 23 -17.51 -8.15 26.69
C SER A 23 -18.99 -8.44 26.43
N LEU A 24 -19.72 -8.78 27.48
CA LEU A 24 -21.12 -9.20 27.43
C LEU A 24 -22.06 -7.99 27.51
N CYS A 25 -22.78 -7.68 26.43
CA CYS A 25 -23.80 -6.63 26.44
C CYS A 25 -25.09 -7.11 27.13
N LEU A 26 -25.58 -6.34 28.10
CA LEU A 26 -26.87 -6.54 28.77
C LEU A 26 -27.81 -5.35 28.46
N LEU A 27 -29.11 -5.62 28.37
CA LEU A 27 -30.12 -4.64 27.95
C LEU A 27 -30.45 -3.63 29.06
N GLY A 28 -30.65 -2.37 28.67
CA GLY A 28 -31.36 -1.34 29.44
C GLY A 28 -32.57 -0.83 28.65
N ALA A 29 -33.71 -0.62 29.32
CA ALA A 29 -34.99 -0.36 28.66
C ALA A 29 -35.28 1.14 28.40
N ARG A 30 -36.25 1.41 27.51
CA ARG A 30 -36.78 2.75 27.24
C ARG A 30 -37.63 3.25 28.43
N VAL A 31 -37.58 4.57 28.67
CA VAL A 31 -38.71 5.35 29.23
C VAL A 31 -38.87 6.60 28.36
N SER A 32 -40.11 7.08 28.19
CA SER A 32 -40.46 8.11 27.22
C SER A 32 -41.31 9.23 27.81
N GLY A 33 -40.78 10.46 27.79
CA GLY A 33 -41.51 11.73 27.67
C GLY A 33 -42.45 12.18 28.81
N ILE A 34 -42.39 13.46 29.15
CA ILE A 34 -43.46 14.46 28.94
C ILE A 34 -42.90 15.85 29.29
N ALA A 35 -43.53 16.92 28.79
CA ALA A 35 -43.16 18.32 28.99
C ALA A 35 -44.41 19.17 29.24
N ALA A 36 -44.22 20.50 29.31
CA ALA A 36 -45.13 21.54 29.86
C ALA A 36 -45.14 21.56 31.41
N ASP A 37 -44.86 22.66 32.13
CA ASP A 37 -45.10 24.12 31.94
C ASP A 37 -46.47 24.60 32.43
N GLU A 38 -46.46 25.49 33.43
CA GLU A 38 -47.34 26.67 33.47
C GLU A 38 -46.83 27.68 34.55
N THR A 39 -47.32 28.93 34.50
CA THR A 39 -46.81 30.04 35.33
C THR A 39 -47.91 30.87 36.01
N SER A 40 -47.69 31.19 37.30
CA SER A 40 -48.36 32.28 38.05
C SER A 40 -47.72 32.40 39.45
N GLY A 41 -47.84 33.50 40.20
CA GLY A 41 -48.43 34.79 39.84
C GLY A 41 -48.73 35.68 41.04
N SER A 42 -47.72 36.41 41.54
CA SER A 42 -47.80 37.61 42.40
C SER A 42 -48.66 37.64 43.68
N THR A 43 -48.07 38.08 44.80
CA THR A 43 -48.64 39.19 45.59
C THR A 43 -47.58 39.86 46.47
N VAL A 44 -47.74 41.15 46.72
CA VAL A 44 -46.89 41.98 47.59
C VAL A 44 -47.80 42.68 48.61
N SER A 45 -47.32 42.88 49.83
CA SER A 45 -47.92 43.83 50.77
C SER A 45 -46.87 44.41 51.71
N GLU A 46 -46.69 45.73 51.66
CA GLU A 46 -45.80 46.48 52.56
C GLU A 46 -46.48 46.79 53.91
N LYS A 47 -45.68 47.10 54.93
CA LYS A 47 -46.08 47.92 56.08
C LYS A 47 -44.92 48.81 56.52
N SER A 48 -45.22 50.08 56.78
CA SER A 48 -44.26 51.12 57.15
C SER A 48 -44.58 51.74 58.51
N SER A 49 -43.56 52.27 59.18
CA SER A 49 -43.70 53.19 60.32
C SER A 49 -42.40 53.96 60.60
N LEU A 50 -42.54 55.25 60.95
CA LEU A 50 -41.50 56.21 61.40
C LEU A 50 -41.61 56.36 62.94
N SER A 51 -40.67 56.91 63.73
CA SER A 51 -39.27 57.41 63.57
C SER A 51 -38.57 57.31 64.97
N THR A 52 -37.52 58.02 65.46
CA THR A 52 -36.83 59.30 65.12
C THR A 52 -35.46 59.39 65.83
N GLY A 53 -34.46 60.06 65.22
CA GLY A 53 -33.17 60.42 65.85
C GLY A 53 -32.11 59.29 65.81
N THR A 54 -30.80 59.56 65.77
CA THR A 54 -30.03 60.84 65.78
C THR A 54 -28.75 60.68 64.93
N SER A 55 -28.21 61.78 64.41
CA SER A 55 -27.13 61.79 63.42
C SER A 55 -25.71 61.53 63.97
N SER A 56 -24.96 60.65 63.31
CA SER A 56 -23.49 60.64 63.32
C SER A 56 -22.97 60.23 61.94
N THR A 57 -21.97 60.95 61.40
CA THR A 57 -21.51 60.82 60.00
C THR A 57 -20.12 60.22 59.89
N SER A 58 -19.97 59.14 59.10
CA SER A 58 -18.73 58.85 58.37
C SER A 58 -18.93 57.77 57.28
N SER A 59 -18.44 58.05 56.07
CA SER A 59 -18.08 57.08 55.01
C SER A 59 -19.04 55.90 54.76
N ASN A 60 -20.04 56.12 53.91
CA ASN A 60 -20.70 55.05 53.16
C ASN A 60 -19.86 54.74 51.90
N GLU A 61 -19.17 53.59 51.85
CA GLU A 61 -18.46 53.17 50.63
C GLU A 61 -19.47 52.77 49.54
N GLN A 62 -19.58 53.59 48.49
CA GLN A 62 -20.26 53.17 47.27
C GLN A 62 -19.46 52.04 46.60
N ARG A 63 -19.91 50.80 46.82
CA ARG A 63 -19.55 49.67 45.95
C ARG A 63 -20.15 49.90 44.57
N ASN A 64 -19.41 50.63 43.73
CA ASN A 64 -19.63 50.63 42.29
C ASN A 64 -19.54 49.18 41.81
N SER A 65 -20.62 48.64 41.27
CA SER A 65 -20.64 47.28 40.71
C SER A 65 -19.79 47.26 39.44
N VAL A 66 -18.53 46.85 39.55
CA VAL A 66 -17.65 46.65 38.41
C VAL A 66 -18.22 45.50 37.58
N SER A 67 -18.73 45.82 36.38
CA SER A 67 -19.15 44.81 35.41
C SER A 67 -17.97 43.90 35.07
N ALA A 68 -18.17 42.59 35.05
CA ALA A 68 -17.11 41.66 34.69
C ALA A 68 -16.57 41.95 33.27
N HIS A 69 -15.25 42.01 33.13
CA HIS A 69 -14.60 42.50 31.91
C HIS A 69 -13.16 41.99 31.76
N TRP A 70 -12.61 42.15 30.55
CA TRP A 70 -11.21 41.85 30.24
C TRP A 70 -10.31 43.07 30.49
N ASP A 71 -9.22 42.85 31.22
CA ASP A 71 -8.15 43.80 31.50
C ASP A 71 -6.86 43.26 30.86
N GLY A 72 -6.74 43.43 29.54
CA GLY A 72 -5.67 42.83 28.74
C GLY A 72 -5.69 41.30 28.79
N ASP A 73 -4.63 40.69 29.32
CA ASP A 73 -4.54 39.23 29.51
C ASP A 73 -5.40 38.72 30.69
N TYR A 74 -5.87 39.60 31.58
CA TYR A 74 -6.55 39.25 32.82
C TYR A 74 -8.08 39.36 32.70
N TYR A 75 -8.82 38.59 33.51
CA TYR A 75 -10.27 38.71 33.64
C TYR A 75 -10.64 39.26 35.02
N VAL A 76 -11.45 40.32 35.06
CA VAL A 76 -12.02 40.90 36.29
C VAL A 76 -13.46 40.40 36.45
N LYS A 77 -13.75 39.79 37.59
CA LYS A 77 -15.05 39.20 37.93
C LYS A 77 -16.02 40.28 38.46
N ALA A 78 -17.31 39.94 38.56
CA ALA A 78 -18.36 40.88 38.96
C ALA A 78 -18.29 41.36 40.42
N ASP A 79 -17.42 40.77 41.24
CA ASP A 79 -17.06 41.22 42.59
C ASP A 79 -15.85 42.17 42.61
N GLY A 80 -15.26 42.47 41.46
CA GLY A 80 -14.04 43.27 41.30
C GLY A 80 -12.73 42.50 41.49
N SER A 81 -12.77 41.21 41.82
CA SER A 81 -11.57 40.38 41.94
C SER A 81 -11.04 39.96 40.57
N LYS A 82 -9.72 39.74 40.45
CA LYS A 82 -9.16 39.08 39.26
C LYS A 82 -9.34 37.57 39.38
N ALA A 83 -9.73 36.94 38.27
CA ALA A 83 -9.83 35.48 38.19
C ALA A 83 -8.45 34.82 38.25
N GLN A 84 -8.36 33.63 38.85
CA GLN A 84 -7.10 32.90 39.01
C GLN A 84 -7.34 31.39 39.15
N SER A 85 -6.66 30.60 38.30
CA SER A 85 -6.78 29.12 38.28
C SER A 85 -8.22 28.60 38.11
N GLU A 86 -9.09 29.33 37.42
CA GLU A 86 -10.52 29.05 37.29
C GLU A 86 -11.04 29.18 35.86
N TRP A 87 -12.13 28.47 35.56
CA TRP A 87 -12.86 28.58 34.30
C TRP A 87 -13.90 29.71 34.37
N ILE A 88 -13.90 30.59 33.38
CA ILE A 88 -14.91 31.64 33.23
C ILE A 88 -15.69 31.44 31.91
N PHE A 89 -16.98 31.75 31.92
CA PHE A 89 -17.81 31.81 30.73
C PHE A 89 -18.13 33.26 30.40
N ASP A 90 -17.66 33.74 29.26
CA ASP A 90 -17.89 35.11 28.83
C ASP A 90 -19.24 35.23 28.11
N ASN A 91 -20.11 36.10 28.62
CA ASN A 91 -21.46 36.27 28.09
C ASN A 91 -21.55 37.16 26.85
N TYR A 92 -20.49 37.86 26.47
CA TYR A 92 -20.39 38.58 25.20
C TYR A 92 -19.87 37.64 24.10
N TYR A 93 -18.77 36.93 24.35
CA TYR A 93 -18.18 35.98 23.39
C TYR A 93 -18.93 34.64 23.29
N LYS A 94 -19.79 34.32 24.26
CA LYS A 94 -20.49 33.02 24.40
C LYS A 94 -19.53 31.81 24.42
N ALA A 95 -18.36 32.01 25.02
CA ALA A 95 -17.27 31.03 25.04
C ALA A 95 -16.70 30.86 26.45
N TRP A 96 -16.14 29.68 26.70
CA TRP A 96 -15.35 29.40 27.90
C TRP A 96 -13.89 29.81 27.70
N PHE A 97 -13.27 30.26 28.79
CA PHE A 97 -11.85 30.60 28.88
C PHE A 97 -11.30 30.03 30.20
N TYR A 98 -10.08 29.50 30.19
CA TYR A 98 -9.38 29.11 31.42
C TYR A 98 -8.39 30.21 31.83
N ILE A 99 -8.49 30.68 33.08
CA ILE A 99 -7.57 31.67 33.64
C ILE A 99 -6.53 30.95 34.49
N LYS A 100 -5.25 31.14 34.17
CA LYS A 100 -4.11 30.43 34.76
C LYS A 100 -3.75 30.98 36.15
N SER A 101 -2.77 30.35 36.80
CA SER A 101 -2.30 30.72 38.14
C SER A 101 -1.56 32.07 38.20
N ASP A 102 -1.15 32.62 37.06
CA ASP A 102 -0.63 33.99 36.93
C ASP A 102 -1.72 35.03 36.66
N GLY A 103 -3.00 34.60 36.63
CA GLY A 103 -4.16 35.44 36.34
C GLY A 103 -4.42 35.70 34.85
N ARG A 104 -3.63 35.13 33.94
CA ARG A 104 -3.77 35.32 32.48
C ARG A 104 -4.61 34.22 31.85
N TYR A 105 -5.34 34.52 30.77
CA TYR A 105 -6.01 33.45 30.02
C TYR A 105 -5.01 32.50 29.33
N ALA A 106 -5.36 31.22 29.29
CA ALA A 106 -4.66 30.20 28.52
C ALA A 106 -5.00 30.32 27.02
N GLN A 107 -4.02 30.18 26.12
CA GLN A 107 -4.26 30.19 24.67
C GLN A 107 -3.19 29.44 23.86
N ASN A 108 -3.63 28.80 22.78
CA ASN A 108 -2.84 27.86 21.96
C ASN A 108 -2.20 26.73 22.80
N GLU A 109 -2.90 26.31 23.86
CA GLU A 109 -2.42 25.36 24.85
C GLU A 109 -3.57 24.49 25.39
N TRP A 110 -3.21 23.34 25.94
CA TRP A 110 -4.15 22.41 26.59
C TRP A 110 -4.29 22.72 28.08
N HIS A 111 -5.52 22.66 28.59
CA HIS A 111 -5.80 22.59 30.01
C HIS A 111 -6.65 21.34 30.31
N GLY A 112 -6.02 20.29 30.83
CA GLY A 112 -6.69 19.00 31.07
C GLY A 112 -7.27 18.43 29.77
N ASN A 113 -8.58 18.24 29.73
CA ASN A 113 -9.29 17.68 28.57
C ASN A 113 -9.63 18.72 27.48
N TYR A 114 -9.31 20.00 27.69
CA TYR A 114 -9.79 21.12 26.89
C TYR A 114 -8.64 21.81 26.15
N TYR A 115 -8.88 22.26 24.92
CA TYR A 115 -7.94 23.08 24.16
C TYR A 115 -8.41 24.53 24.09
N LEU A 116 -7.53 25.47 24.45
CA LEU A 116 -7.79 26.91 24.32
C LEU A 116 -7.14 27.40 23.02
N LYS A 117 -7.94 27.99 22.13
CA LYS A 117 -7.49 28.49 20.82
C LYS A 117 -6.75 29.83 20.97
N SER A 118 -6.24 30.36 19.86
CA SER A 118 -5.69 31.72 19.81
C SER A 118 -6.74 32.74 20.29
N GLY A 119 -6.34 33.65 21.18
CA GLY A 119 -7.28 34.55 21.87
C GLY A 119 -8.08 33.92 23.01
N GLY A 120 -7.79 32.67 23.40
CA GLY A 120 -8.24 32.05 24.64
C GLY A 120 -9.56 31.28 24.59
N TYR A 121 -10.32 31.37 23.49
CA TYR A 121 -11.59 30.67 23.32
C TYR A 121 -11.41 29.15 23.39
N MET A 122 -12.11 28.47 24.30
CA MET A 122 -12.18 27.01 24.32
C MET A 122 -12.73 26.47 22.99
N ALA A 123 -12.11 25.41 22.47
CA ALA A 123 -12.60 24.72 21.28
C ALA A 123 -13.81 23.82 21.60
N GLN A 124 -14.87 23.88 20.77
CA GLN A 124 -16.11 23.10 20.95
C GLN A 124 -16.66 22.64 19.59
N ASN A 125 -17.06 21.36 19.50
CA ASN A 125 -17.55 20.70 18.28
C ASN A 125 -16.63 20.80 17.04
N GLU A 126 -15.33 21.08 17.22
CA GLU A 126 -14.40 21.42 16.15
C GLU A 126 -13.10 20.61 16.16
N TRP A 127 -12.43 20.61 15.01
CA TRP A 127 -11.13 19.98 14.83
C TRP A 127 -9.98 20.93 15.21
N ILE A 128 -9.02 20.43 15.97
CA ILE A 128 -7.75 21.11 16.26
C ILE A 128 -6.60 20.26 15.75
N TYR A 129 -5.65 20.89 15.05
CA TYR A 129 -4.35 20.30 14.74
C TYR A 129 -3.31 20.91 15.67
N ASP A 130 -2.70 20.08 16.51
CA ASP A 130 -1.60 20.49 17.38
C ASP A 130 -0.27 20.17 16.69
N SER A 131 0.57 21.19 16.51
CA SER A 131 1.87 21.08 15.84
C SER A 131 2.95 20.43 16.70
N ASN A 132 2.82 20.47 18.03
CA ASN A 132 3.72 19.80 18.97
C ASN A 132 3.49 18.29 18.91
N TYR A 133 2.22 17.88 18.98
CA TYR A 133 1.78 16.48 18.89
C TYR A 133 1.70 15.94 17.45
N LYS A 134 1.75 16.82 16.44
CA LYS A 134 1.66 16.50 15.00
C LYS A 134 0.40 15.69 14.65
N SER A 135 -0.69 15.98 15.37
CA SER A 135 -1.92 15.21 15.37
C SER A 135 -3.14 16.09 15.29
N TRP A 136 -4.19 15.53 14.67
CA TRP A 136 -5.55 16.04 14.81
C TRP A 136 -6.19 15.50 16.09
N PHE A 137 -7.02 16.34 16.69
CA PHE A 137 -7.89 16.09 17.83
C PHE A 137 -9.26 16.68 17.50
N TYR A 138 -10.32 16.12 18.08
CA TYR A 138 -11.67 16.67 17.96
C TYR A 138 -12.22 16.99 19.36
N LEU A 139 -12.67 18.21 19.56
CA LEU A 139 -13.28 18.64 20.81
C LEU A 139 -14.80 18.49 20.69
N LYS A 140 -15.41 17.81 21.65
CA LYS A 140 -16.84 17.49 21.67
C LYS A 140 -17.67 18.74 22.04
N SER A 141 -18.98 18.60 22.21
CA SER A 141 -19.87 19.72 22.53
C SER A 141 -19.64 20.31 23.93
N ASP A 142 -19.11 19.52 24.86
CA ASP A 142 -18.62 19.95 26.18
C ASP A 142 -17.21 20.57 26.14
N GLY A 143 -16.55 20.56 24.97
CA GLY A 143 -15.17 21.00 24.77
C GLY A 143 -14.10 19.99 25.16
N ALA A 144 -14.47 18.81 25.67
CA ALA A 144 -13.51 17.75 26.00
C ALA A 144 -13.04 17.04 24.73
N TYR A 145 -11.75 16.69 24.64
CA TYR A 145 -11.26 15.90 23.51
C TYR A 145 -11.91 14.51 23.45
N ALA A 146 -12.21 14.05 22.24
CA ALA A 146 -12.66 12.68 22.01
C ALA A 146 -11.48 11.70 22.23
N HIS A 147 -11.67 10.62 22.98
CA HIS A 147 -10.62 9.61 23.22
C HIS A 147 -11.15 8.18 23.43
N GLN A 148 -10.37 7.22 22.93
CA GLN A 148 -10.70 5.78 22.88
C GLN A 148 -12.08 5.47 22.25
N GLU A 149 -12.66 6.41 21.51
CA GLU A 149 -14.06 6.43 21.07
C GLU A 149 -14.21 6.71 19.56
N TRP A 150 -15.36 6.35 19.02
CA TRP A 150 -15.78 6.66 17.65
C TRP A 150 -16.65 7.92 17.63
N GLN A 151 -16.41 8.81 16.67
CA GLN A 151 -17.20 10.03 16.46
C GLN A 151 -17.61 10.16 14.99
N LEU A 152 -18.87 10.56 14.75
CA LEU A 152 -19.43 10.81 13.42
C LEU A 152 -19.36 12.31 13.12
N ILE A 153 -18.37 12.73 12.34
CA ILE A 153 -18.05 14.14 12.10
C ILE A 153 -18.13 14.41 10.60
N GLY A 154 -18.93 15.40 10.18
CA GLY A 154 -19.09 15.72 8.75
C GLY A 154 -19.54 14.53 7.90
N ASN A 155 -20.45 13.70 8.43
CA ASN A 155 -20.93 12.44 7.83
C ASN A 155 -19.84 11.41 7.53
N LYS A 156 -18.73 11.39 8.31
CA LYS A 156 -17.70 10.35 8.27
C LYS A 156 -17.35 9.89 9.69
N TRP A 157 -17.07 8.60 9.84
CA TRP A 157 -16.61 8.04 11.11
C TRP A 157 -15.10 8.21 11.29
N TYR A 158 -14.70 8.67 12.48
CA TYR A 158 -13.31 8.78 12.93
C TYR A 158 -13.15 8.06 14.26
N TYR A 159 -11.99 7.45 14.48
CA TYR A 159 -11.62 6.87 15.77
C TYR A 159 -10.51 7.68 16.44
N PHE A 160 -10.70 7.98 17.72
CA PHE A 160 -9.70 8.65 18.55
C PHE A 160 -9.11 7.64 19.51
N LYS A 161 -7.78 7.61 19.61
CA LYS A 161 -7.05 6.66 20.47
C LYS A 161 -7.02 7.18 21.92
N GLU A 162 -6.28 6.48 22.77
CA GLU A 162 -5.83 7.01 24.05
C GLU A 162 -5.19 8.40 23.87
N TRP A 163 -5.36 9.30 24.85
CA TRP A 163 -4.90 10.70 24.78
C TRP A 163 -5.44 11.53 23.59
N GLY A 164 -6.47 11.05 22.89
CA GLY A 164 -7.17 11.80 21.85
C GLY A 164 -6.48 11.87 20.48
N TYR A 165 -5.38 11.14 20.28
CA TYR A 165 -4.72 11.07 18.96
C TYR A 165 -5.65 10.42 17.92
N MET A 166 -6.06 11.17 16.89
CA MET A 166 -6.83 10.61 15.77
C MET A 166 -6.09 9.43 15.10
N ALA A 167 -6.77 8.31 14.91
CA ALA A 167 -6.26 7.18 14.13
C ALA A 167 -6.27 7.53 12.63
N LYS A 168 -5.18 7.24 11.92
CA LYS A 168 -5.02 7.44 10.47
C LYS A 168 -4.04 6.41 9.89
N SER A 169 -4.28 5.96 8.67
CA SER A 169 -3.55 4.88 7.99
C SER A 169 -3.35 3.63 8.86
N GLN A 170 -4.38 3.21 9.60
CA GLN A 170 -4.30 2.08 10.51
C GLN A 170 -5.66 1.38 10.71
N TRP A 171 -5.61 0.13 11.16
CA TRP A 171 -6.78 -0.59 11.66
C TRP A 171 -7.24 -0.07 13.03
N GLN A 172 -8.53 -0.25 13.29
CA GLN A 172 -9.17 -0.26 14.60
C GLN A 172 -10.20 -1.40 14.61
N GLY A 173 -9.84 -2.54 15.20
CA GLY A 173 -10.67 -3.74 15.15
C GLY A 173 -10.91 -4.21 13.71
N SER A 174 -12.17 -4.28 13.28
CA SER A 174 -12.59 -4.66 11.93
C SER A 174 -12.57 -3.53 10.89
N TYR A 175 -12.24 -2.30 11.30
CA TYR A 175 -12.34 -1.08 10.50
C TYR A 175 -10.95 -0.55 10.14
N PHE A 176 -10.79 0.11 8.99
CA PHE A 176 -9.55 0.81 8.63
C PHE A 176 -9.80 2.32 8.47
N LEU A 177 -8.91 3.13 9.06
CA LEU A 177 -8.92 4.59 8.94
C LEU A 177 -7.90 5.00 7.87
N ASN A 178 -8.34 5.77 6.87
CA ASN A 178 -7.48 6.24 5.78
C ASN A 178 -6.47 7.33 6.23
N GLY A 179 -5.71 7.90 5.29
CA GLY A 179 -4.67 8.90 5.61
C GLY A 179 -5.21 10.21 6.23
N GLN A 180 -6.49 10.50 5.99
CA GLN A 180 -7.24 11.62 6.57
C GLN A 180 -7.96 11.23 7.87
N GLY A 181 -7.83 9.99 8.33
CA GLY A 181 -8.41 9.45 9.56
C GLY A 181 -9.87 9.00 9.46
N ALA A 182 -10.49 9.12 8.28
CA ALA A 182 -11.85 8.68 8.06
C ALA A 182 -11.91 7.17 7.79
N MET A 183 -12.94 6.50 8.31
CA MET A 183 -13.25 5.10 8.05
C MET A 183 -13.47 4.85 6.55
N MET A 184 -12.79 3.84 5.99
CA MET A 184 -12.99 3.41 4.60
C MET A 184 -14.30 2.61 4.44
N GLN A 185 -15.03 2.82 3.33
CA GLN A 185 -16.33 2.17 3.08
C GLN A 185 -16.54 1.85 1.60
N ASN A 186 -16.80 0.58 1.29
CA ASN A 186 -16.89 0.02 -0.07
C ASN A 186 -15.56 0.06 -0.86
N GLU A 187 -14.43 0.10 -0.16
CA GLU A 187 -13.09 0.35 -0.71
C GLU A 187 -12.15 -0.86 -0.60
N TRP A 188 -11.26 -1.00 -1.57
CA TRP A 188 -10.14 -1.95 -1.51
C TRP A 188 -8.98 -1.40 -0.69
N LEU A 189 -8.37 -2.25 0.11
CA LEU A 189 -7.15 -1.98 0.86
C LEU A 189 -6.11 -3.06 0.54
N TYR A 190 -4.91 -2.67 0.13
CA TYR A 190 -3.73 -3.53 0.24
C TYR A 190 -2.97 -3.11 1.49
N ASP A 191 -2.75 -4.04 2.43
CA ASP A 191 -1.96 -3.78 3.64
C ASP A 191 -0.64 -4.56 3.59
N PRO A 192 0.52 -3.87 3.43
CA PRO A 192 1.83 -4.49 3.46
C PRO A 192 2.12 -5.29 4.75
N ALA A 193 1.55 -4.90 5.90
CA ALA A 193 1.77 -5.60 7.17
C ALA A 193 1.21 -7.03 7.17
N TYR A 194 0.16 -7.28 6.38
CA TYR A 194 -0.39 -8.62 6.14
C TYR A 194 -0.04 -9.16 4.73
N SER A 195 0.59 -8.34 3.89
CA SER A 195 0.94 -8.63 2.48
C SER A 195 -0.25 -9.15 1.65
N ALA A 196 -1.42 -8.57 1.88
CA ALA A 196 -2.69 -9.06 1.34
C ALA A 196 -3.68 -7.94 0.99
N TYR A 197 -4.66 -8.28 0.15
CA TYR A 197 -5.82 -7.45 -0.15
C TYR A 197 -6.99 -7.77 0.79
N PHE A 198 -7.68 -6.71 1.20
CA PHE A 198 -8.89 -6.68 2.00
C PHE A 198 -9.92 -5.77 1.31
N TYR A 199 -11.20 -5.97 1.60
CA TYR A 199 -12.27 -5.09 1.14
C TYR A 199 -13.11 -4.62 2.32
N LEU A 200 -13.21 -3.30 2.51
CA LEU A 200 -14.04 -2.71 3.56
C LEU A 200 -15.45 -2.52 2.98
N LYS A 201 -16.45 -3.10 3.65
CA LYS A 201 -17.85 -3.12 3.18
C LYS A 201 -18.55 -1.77 3.40
N SER A 202 -19.84 -1.71 3.08
CA SER A 202 -20.68 -0.52 3.29
C SER A 202 -20.80 -0.10 4.77
N ASP A 203 -20.71 -1.05 5.70
CA ASP A 203 -20.65 -0.82 7.15
C ASP A 203 -19.23 -0.44 7.66
N GLY A 204 -18.22 -0.44 6.78
CA GLY A 204 -16.81 -0.18 7.11
C GLY A 204 -16.05 -1.38 7.66
N THR A 205 -16.69 -2.52 7.92
CA THR A 205 -16.02 -3.75 8.36
C THR A 205 -15.35 -4.46 7.19
N TYR A 206 -14.20 -5.10 7.42
CA TYR A 206 -13.62 -5.97 6.39
C TYR A 206 -14.54 -7.17 6.07
N ALA A 207 -14.65 -7.51 4.79
CA ALA A 207 -15.36 -8.72 4.35
C ALA A 207 -14.65 -9.98 4.88
N ASN A 208 -15.38 -10.92 5.49
CA ASN A 208 -14.81 -12.09 6.16
C ASN A 208 -15.65 -13.37 5.96
N GLN A 209 -15.03 -14.41 5.42
CA GLN A 209 -15.66 -15.72 5.14
C GLN A 209 -16.88 -15.65 4.21
N GLU A 210 -16.90 -14.65 3.33
CA GLU A 210 -18.06 -14.23 2.53
C GLU A 210 -17.67 -13.89 1.08
N TRP A 211 -18.67 -13.91 0.19
CA TRP A 211 -18.56 -13.43 -1.18
C TRP A 211 -18.97 -11.96 -1.27
N GLN A 212 -18.23 -11.16 -2.03
CA GLN A 212 -18.55 -9.76 -2.32
C GLN A 212 -18.46 -9.49 -3.83
N LYS A 213 -19.39 -8.68 -4.35
CA LYS A 213 -19.44 -8.31 -5.78
C LYS A 213 -18.98 -6.87 -5.96
N VAL A 214 -17.74 -6.69 -6.41
CA VAL A 214 -17.06 -5.38 -6.50
C VAL A 214 -16.71 -5.07 -7.96
N GLY A 215 -17.08 -3.89 -8.45
CA GLY A 215 -16.84 -3.53 -9.86
C GLY A 215 -17.45 -4.51 -10.87
N GLY A 216 -18.58 -5.14 -10.52
CA GLY A 216 -19.25 -6.15 -11.34
C GLY A 216 -18.70 -7.57 -11.21
N LYS A 217 -17.48 -7.77 -10.69
CA LYS A 217 -16.83 -9.08 -10.50
C LYS A 217 -17.06 -9.63 -9.09
N TRP A 218 -17.06 -10.95 -8.94
CA TRP A 218 -17.14 -11.62 -7.64
C TRP A 218 -15.75 -11.90 -7.07
N TYR A 219 -15.61 -11.75 -5.75
CA TYR A 219 -14.40 -12.04 -4.97
C TYR A 219 -14.83 -12.79 -3.70
N TYR A 220 -13.99 -13.71 -3.23
CA TYR A 220 -14.19 -14.39 -1.95
C TYR A 220 -13.16 -13.91 -0.91
N PHE A 221 -13.61 -13.71 0.32
CA PHE A 221 -12.76 -13.31 1.44
C PHE A 221 -12.72 -14.41 2.48
N LYS A 222 -11.53 -14.85 2.86
CA LYS A 222 -11.31 -15.94 3.81
C LYS A 222 -11.48 -15.45 5.25
N LYS A 223 -11.23 -16.34 6.22
CA LYS A 223 -11.12 -15.96 7.64
C LYS A 223 -10.03 -14.92 7.83
N TRP A 224 -10.31 -13.91 8.67
CA TRP A 224 -9.51 -12.70 8.86
C TRP A 224 -9.44 -11.76 7.63
N GLY A 225 -10.35 -11.94 6.66
CA GLY A 225 -10.54 -10.99 5.55
C GLY A 225 -9.49 -11.01 4.44
N TYR A 226 -8.60 -11.99 4.42
CA TYR A 226 -7.69 -12.22 3.29
C TYR A 226 -8.49 -12.53 2.01
N MET A 227 -8.37 -11.69 0.98
CA MET A 227 -8.89 -11.98 -0.35
C MET A 227 -8.28 -13.29 -0.89
N ALA A 228 -9.13 -14.22 -1.35
CA ALA A 228 -8.71 -15.46 -1.99
C ALA A 228 -8.19 -15.19 -3.42
N ARG A 229 -7.11 -15.88 -3.84
CA ARG A 229 -6.51 -15.79 -5.17
C ARG A 229 -5.65 -17.00 -5.50
N ASN A 230 -5.68 -17.45 -6.75
CA ASN A 230 -5.09 -18.70 -7.22
C ASN A 230 -5.53 -19.93 -6.38
N GLU A 231 -6.82 -19.99 -6.02
CA GLU A 231 -7.35 -21.02 -5.14
C GLU A 231 -8.85 -21.27 -5.34
N TRP A 232 -9.32 -22.43 -4.87
CA TRP A 232 -10.71 -22.87 -4.95
C TRP A 232 -11.52 -22.46 -3.71
N GLN A 233 -12.78 -22.09 -3.93
CA GLN A 233 -13.80 -21.95 -2.90
C GLN A 233 -15.05 -22.73 -3.32
N GLY A 234 -15.15 -23.99 -2.90
CA GLY A 234 -16.18 -24.91 -3.39
C GLY A 234 -16.05 -25.11 -4.91
N ASN A 235 -17.14 -24.93 -5.64
CA ASN A 235 -17.18 -25.11 -7.11
C ASN A 235 -16.59 -23.92 -7.90
N TYR A 236 -16.11 -22.88 -7.22
CA TYR A 236 -15.63 -21.63 -7.82
C TYR A 236 -14.12 -21.51 -7.69
N TYR A 237 -13.45 -20.99 -8.73
CA TYR A 237 -12.01 -20.69 -8.68
C TYR A 237 -11.77 -19.18 -8.68
N LEU A 238 -10.89 -18.71 -7.80
CA LEU A 238 -10.46 -17.32 -7.72
C LEU A 238 -9.14 -17.17 -8.47
N THR A 239 -9.14 -16.37 -9.54
CA THR A 239 -7.96 -16.13 -10.39
C THR A 239 -6.83 -15.40 -9.64
N GLY A 240 -5.68 -15.21 -10.28
CA GLY A 240 -4.56 -14.44 -9.70
C GLY A 240 -4.90 -12.99 -9.36
N SER A 241 -5.98 -12.43 -9.95
CA SER A 241 -6.53 -11.12 -9.61
C SER A 241 -7.46 -11.11 -8.38
N GLY A 242 -7.77 -12.29 -7.81
CA GLY A 242 -8.80 -12.51 -6.80
C GLY A 242 -10.22 -12.57 -7.35
N ALA A 243 -10.45 -12.12 -8.59
CA ALA A 243 -11.75 -12.23 -9.23
C ALA A 243 -12.05 -13.70 -9.58
N MET A 244 -13.30 -14.11 -9.35
CA MET A 244 -13.86 -15.39 -9.75
C MET A 244 -13.73 -15.64 -11.25
N ALA A 245 -13.35 -16.86 -11.65
CA ALA A 245 -13.39 -17.30 -13.04
C ALA A 245 -14.84 -17.42 -13.55
N THR A 246 -15.08 -17.07 -14.81
CA THR A 246 -16.42 -17.12 -15.47
C THR A 246 -16.35 -17.63 -16.91
N ASP A 247 -15.25 -18.31 -17.26
CA ASP A 247 -14.88 -18.73 -18.62
C ASP A 247 -13.91 -19.94 -18.53
N GLU A 248 -12.74 -19.95 -19.18
CA GLU A 248 -11.73 -21.02 -19.03
C GLU A 248 -10.55 -20.61 -18.11
N VAL A 249 -10.00 -21.60 -17.38
CA VAL A 249 -8.69 -21.50 -16.68
C VAL A 249 -7.87 -22.75 -16.99
N ILE A 250 -6.60 -22.58 -17.32
CA ILE A 250 -5.67 -23.69 -17.57
C ILE A 250 -4.56 -23.67 -16.51
N MET A 251 -4.48 -24.77 -15.75
CA MET A 251 -3.58 -24.94 -14.60
C MET A 251 -3.46 -26.44 -14.27
N ASP A 252 -2.39 -26.85 -13.56
CA ASP A 252 -2.18 -28.24 -13.11
C ASP A 252 -2.28 -29.30 -14.25
N GLY A 253 -1.87 -28.93 -15.47
CA GLY A 253 -1.99 -29.79 -16.65
C GLY A 253 -3.44 -30.02 -17.13
N ALA A 254 -4.40 -29.17 -16.77
CA ALA A 254 -5.80 -29.33 -17.13
C ALA A 254 -6.51 -28.01 -17.47
N ARG A 255 -7.53 -28.09 -18.32
CA ARG A 255 -8.48 -27.02 -18.66
C ARG A 255 -9.73 -27.17 -17.80
N TYR A 256 -10.03 -26.14 -17.03
CA TYR A 256 -11.23 -26.01 -16.20
C TYR A 256 -12.17 -25.01 -16.88
N ILE A 257 -13.38 -25.47 -17.21
CA ILE A 257 -14.39 -24.67 -17.93
C ILE A 257 -15.51 -24.34 -16.94
N PHE A 258 -15.71 -23.05 -16.70
CA PHE A 258 -16.69 -22.52 -15.75
C PHE A 258 -17.94 -22.01 -16.48
N ALA A 259 -19.04 -21.87 -15.74
CA ALA A 259 -20.20 -21.11 -16.21
C ALA A 259 -19.95 -19.60 -16.13
N ALA A 260 -20.77 -18.79 -16.81
CA ALA A 260 -20.78 -17.34 -16.62
C ALA A 260 -21.15 -16.92 -15.17
N SER A 261 -21.83 -17.81 -14.44
CA SER A 261 -22.13 -17.72 -13.00
C SER A 261 -20.98 -18.16 -12.09
N GLY A 262 -19.94 -18.77 -12.64
CA GLY A 262 -18.65 -19.06 -11.99
C GLY A 262 -18.44 -20.49 -11.49
N GLU A 263 -19.47 -21.33 -11.47
CA GLU A 263 -19.34 -22.73 -11.08
C GLU A 263 -18.62 -23.57 -12.15
N LEU A 264 -17.73 -24.46 -11.72
CA LEU A 264 -17.05 -25.42 -12.58
C LEU A 264 -18.08 -26.34 -13.26
N LYS A 265 -17.99 -26.44 -14.60
CA LYS A 265 -18.81 -27.35 -15.41
C LYS A 265 -18.03 -28.58 -15.86
N GLU A 266 -16.76 -28.43 -16.22
CA GLU A 266 -15.98 -29.49 -16.86
C GLU A 266 -14.48 -29.32 -16.58
N LYS A 267 -13.77 -30.44 -16.40
CA LYS A 267 -12.29 -30.52 -16.36
C LYS A 267 -11.84 -31.43 -17.51
N LYS A 268 -10.87 -30.97 -18.30
CA LYS A 268 -10.20 -31.76 -19.35
C LYS A 268 -8.70 -31.80 -19.05
N ASP A 269 -8.14 -32.99 -18.90
CA ASP A 269 -6.69 -33.14 -18.77
C ASP A 269 -6.04 -32.84 -20.12
N LEU A 270 -4.95 -32.06 -20.11
CA LEU A 270 -4.25 -31.57 -21.29
C LEU A 270 -2.79 -32.07 -21.29
N ASN A 271 -2.22 -32.27 -22.48
CA ASN A 271 -0.81 -32.62 -22.64
C ASN A 271 0.01 -31.40 -23.10
N VAL A 272 0.07 -30.38 -22.24
CA VAL A 272 0.65 -29.04 -22.47
C VAL A 272 1.87 -28.77 -21.60
N GLY A 273 2.59 -27.68 -21.88
CA GLY A 273 3.86 -27.34 -21.25
C GLY A 273 5.02 -28.11 -21.88
N TRP A 274 6.01 -28.49 -21.07
CA TRP A 274 7.17 -29.27 -21.51
C TRP A 274 6.86 -30.76 -21.53
N VAL A 275 6.77 -31.35 -22.72
CA VAL A 275 6.29 -32.72 -22.94
C VAL A 275 7.34 -33.55 -23.66
N HIS A 276 7.56 -34.77 -23.16
CA HIS A 276 8.34 -35.79 -23.85
C HIS A 276 7.44 -36.68 -24.71
N ARG A 277 7.79 -36.86 -25.99
CA ARG A 277 7.13 -37.78 -26.93
C ARG A 277 8.20 -38.46 -27.77
N ASP A 278 8.15 -39.79 -27.86
CA ASP A 278 9.05 -40.61 -28.71
C ASP A 278 10.56 -40.35 -28.52
N GLY A 279 10.98 -40.11 -27.28
CA GLY A 279 12.38 -39.83 -26.92
C GLY A 279 12.84 -38.38 -27.19
N LYS A 280 11.94 -37.51 -27.65
CA LYS A 280 12.17 -36.09 -27.93
C LYS A 280 11.36 -35.20 -27.00
N ARG A 281 11.76 -33.93 -26.85
CA ARG A 281 11.12 -32.95 -25.97
C ARG A 281 10.56 -31.78 -26.79
N TYR A 282 9.35 -31.36 -26.45
CA TYR A 282 8.65 -30.26 -27.12
C TYR A 282 8.01 -29.33 -26.08
N PHE A 283 7.77 -28.08 -26.45
CA PHE A 283 6.88 -27.19 -25.71
C PHE A 283 5.54 -27.05 -26.43
N PHE A 284 4.45 -27.31 -25.72
CA PHE A 284 3.09 -27.06 -26.17
C PHE A 284 2.48 -25.93 -25.34
N ASN A 285 1.91 -24.93 -26.00
CA ASN A 285 1.20 -23.87 -25.30
C ASN A 285 -0.16 -24.38 -24.76
N ASN A 286 -0.89 -23.55 -24.01
CA ASN A 286 -2.15 -23.98 -23.38
C ASN A 286 -3.29 -24.25 -24.39
N ARG A 287 -3.11 -23.92 -25.68
CA ARG A 287 -4.03 -24.32 -26.76
C ARG A 287 -3.66 -25.66 -27.40
N GLU A 288 -2.66 -26.35 -26.86
CA GLU A 288 -2.11 -27.62 -27.37
C GLU A 288 -1.38 -27.44 -28.72
N GLU A 289 -0.99 -26.19 -29.05
CA GLU A 289 -0.18 -25.84 -30.22
C GLU A 289 1.32 -25.96 -29.86
N GLN A 290 2.12 -26.60 -30.73
CA GLN A 290 3.57 -26.71 -30.54
C GLN A 290 4.26 -25.36 -30.80
N VAL A 291 5.18 -24.95 -29.93
CA VAL A 291 6.05 -23.78 -30.15
C VAL A 291 7.46 -24.25 -30.47
N GLY A 292 8.00 -23.82 -31.60
CA GLY A 292 9.31 -24.24 -32.07
C GLY A 292 9.36 -25.71 -32.51
N THR A 293 10.47 -26.38 -32.25
CA THR A 293 10.77 -27.74 -32.69
C THR A 293 11.21 -28.62 -31.51
N GLU A 294 11.71 -29.82 -31.78
CA GLU A 294 12.41 -30.66 -30.79
C GLU A 294 13.71 -30.05 -30.22
N HIS A 295 14.12 -28.88 -30.74
CA HIS A 295 15.24 -28.08 -30.24
C HIS A 295 14.77 -26.83 -29.45
N ALA A 296 13.48 -26.77 -29.07
CA ALA A 296 12.96 -25.70 -28.22
C ALA A 296 13.66 -25.72 -26.84
N LYS A 297 14.20 -24.56 -26.44
CA LYS A 297 15.00 -24.40 -25.23
C LYS A 297 14.18 -23.83 -24.07
N LYS A 298 14.30 -24.44 -22.90
CA LYS A 298 13.70 -24.00 -21.63
C LYS A 298 14.67 -23.06 -20.94
N VAL A 299 14.33 -21.78 -20.92
CA VAL A 299 15.17 -20.73 -20.34
C VAL A 299 14.44 -20.13 -19.15
N ILE A 300 15.14 -19.97 -18.03
CA ILE A 300 14.62 -19.28 -16.84
C ILE A 300 15.28 -17.92 -16.69
N ASP A 301 14.61 -16.98 -16.06
CA ASP A 301 15.21 -15.71 -15.64
C ASP A 301 15.19 -15.57 -14.12
N ILE A 302 16.30 -15.06 -13.57
CA ILE A 302 16.64 -15.15 -12.14
C ILE A 302 17.26 -13.86 -11.62
N SER A 303 16.87 -13.48 -10.39
CA SER A 303 17.31 -12.30 -9.63
C SER A 303 17.38 -12.60 -8.13
N GLU A 304 17.80 -11.62 -7.31
CA GLU A 304 17.69 -11.71 -5.84
C GLU A 304 16.27 -12.05 -5.32
N HIS A 305 15.22 -11.83 -6.12
CA HIS A 305 13.83 -12.09 -5.71
C HIS A 305 13.49 -13.58 -5.67
N ASN A 306 14.26 -14.43 -6.36
CA ASN A 306 14.19 -15.90 -6.24
C ASN A 306 15.03 -16.41 -5.04
N GLY A 307 15.75 -15.51 -4.37
CA GLY A 307 16.67 -15.81 -3.27
C GLY A 307 17.95 -16.51 -3.73
N ARG A 308 18.80 -16.86 -2.77
CA ARG A 308 20.07 -17.54 -3.06
C ARG A 308 19.86 -18.97 -3.54
N ILE A 309 20.15 -19.22 -4.82
CA ILE A 309 20.17 -20.58 -5.38
C ILE A 309 21.34 -21.36 -4.78
N ASN A 310 21.04 -22.41 -4.02
CA ASN A 310 22.05 -23.17 -3.27
C ASN A 310 22.75 -24.25 -4.12
N ASP A 311 22.03 -24.85 -5.07
CA ASP A 311 22.56 -25.88 -5.98
C ASP A 311 22.06 -25.63 -7.40
N TRP A 312 22.88 -24.95 -8.19
CA TRP A 312 22.60 -24.68 -9.59
C TRP A 312 22.59 -25.94 -10.46
N LYS A 313 23.37 -26.98 -10.14
CA LYS A 313 23.41 -28.19 -10.98
C LYS A 313 22.12 -28.99 -10.81
N LYS A 314 21.59 -29.06 -9.59
CA LYS A 314 20.25 -29.59 -9.30
C LYS A 314 19.15 -28.86 -10.07
N VAL A 315 19.17 -27.52 -10.10
CA VAL A 315 18.20 -26.70 -10.86
C VAL A 315 18.25 -27.03 -12.35
N ILE A 316 19.45 -27.11 -12.94
CA ILE A 316 19.60 -27.42 -14.37
C ILE A 316 19.16 -28.86 -14.67
N ASP A 317 19.54 -29.84 -13.85
CA ASP A 317 19.31 -31.27 -14.12
C ASP A 317 17.87 -31.70 -13.82
N GLU A 318 17.32 -31.37 -12.64
CA GLU A 318 15.98 -31.82 -12.23
C GLU A 318 14.84 -31.02 -12.88
N ASN A 319 15.16 -29.96 -13.61
CA ASN A 319 14.20 -29.19 -14.39
C ASN A 319 14.56 -29.06 -15.88
N GLU A 320 15.66 -29.67 -16.34
CA GLU A 320 16.12 -29.67 -17.74
C GLU A 320 16.19 -28.26 -18.36
N VAL A 321 16.85 -27.33 -17.67
CA VAL A 321 16.97 -25.94 -18.09
C VAL A 321 18.16 -25.77 -19.02
N ASP A 322 17.94 -25.28 -20.24
CA ASP A 322 18.97 -25.14 -21.28
C ASP A 322 19.79 -23.85 -21.12
N GLY A 323 19.28 -22.86 -20.39
CA GLY A 323 20.00 -21.63 -20.08
C GLY A 323 19.28 -20.69 -19.12
N VAL A 324 19.98 -19.63 -18.70
CA VAL A 324 19.52 -18.66 -17.68
C VAL A 324 19.68 -17.23 -18.19
N ILE A 325 18.74 -16.32 -17.95
CA ILE A 325 18.96 -14.88 -18.07
C ILE A 325 19.07 -14.27 -16.66
N VAL A 326 20.26 -13.79 -16.29
CA VAL A 326 20.55 -13.29 -14.92
C VAL A 326 20.33 -11.80 -14.83
N ARG A 327 19.63 -11.32 -13.80
CA ARG A 327 19.46 -9.87 -13.59
C ARG A 327 20.76 -9.22 -13.12
N LEU A 328 21.24 -8.24 -13.88
CA LEU A 328 22.33 -7.34 -13.49
C LEU A 328 21.92 -6.44 -12.33
N GLY A 329 20.65 -6.04 -12.35
CA GLY A 329 19.98 -5.20 -11.36
C GLY A 329 18.98 -4.29 -12.05
N TYR A 330 18.97 -3.02 -11.66
CA TYR A 330 18.23 -1.94 -12.32
C TYR A 330 19.11 -0.69 -12.41
N SER A 331 18.64 0.37 -13.10
CA SER A 331 19.39 1.63 -13.24
C SER A 331 19.94 2.16 -11.92
N GLY A 332 21.25 2.35 -11.85
CA GLY A 332 21.98 2.81 -10.66
C GLY A 332 22.13 1.77 -9.54
N LYS A 333 21.72 0.50 -9.72
CA LYS A 333 21.79 -0.52 -8.68
C LYS A 333 22.03 -1.96 -9.17
N GLU A 334 23.13 -2.55 -8.71
CA GLU A 334 23.43 -3.98 -8.86
C GLU A 334 22.51 -4.88 -8.01
N ASP A 335 22.11 -6.03 -8.57
CA ASP A 335 21.35 -7.11 -7.92
C ASP A 335 22.19 -7.83 -6.84
N LYS A 336 21.57 -8.17 -5.70
CA LYS A 336 22.30 -8.79 -4.56
C LYS A 336 22.87 -10.18 -4.83
N GLU A 337 22.27 -10.97 -5.72
CA GLU A 337 22.71 -12.36 -5.98
C GLU A 337 23.57 -12.51 -7.24
N LEU A 338 23.68 -11.47 -8.08
CA LEU A 338 24.45 -11.48 -9.34
C LEU A 338 25.86 -12.09 -9.18
N ALA A 339 26.62 -11.62 -8.19
CA ALA A 339 27.98 -12.08 -7.92
C ALA A 339 28.07 -13.59 -7.60
N HIS A 340 27.04 -14.16 -6.96
CA HIS A 340 26.93 -15.59 -6.68
C HIS A 340 26.42 -16.37 -7.90
N ASN A 341 25.41 -15.84 -8.60
CA ASN A 341 24.84 -16.47 -9.79
C ASN A 341 25.89 -16.62 -10.89
N ILE A 342 26.54 -15.53 -11.29
CA ILE A 342 27.56 -15.53 -12.36
C ILE A 342 28.73 -16.44 -12.02
N LYS A 343 29.22 -16.42 -10.76
CA LYS A 343 30.30 -17.29 -10.30
C LYS A 343 29.94 -18.77 -10.49
N GLU A 344 28.77 -19.19 -10.06
CA GLU A 344 28.37 -20.60 -10.11
C GLU A 344 27.99 -21.06 -11.52
N LEU A 345 27.37 -20.20 -12.34
CA LEU A 345 27.09 -20.47 -13.75
C LEU A 345 28.39 -20.63 -14.56
N ASN A 346 29.36 -19.71 -14.40
CA ASN A 346 30.70 -19.83 -14.97
C ASN A 346 31.42 -21.10 -14.49
N ARG A 347 31.36 -21.43 -13.19
CA ARG A 347 31.99 -22.63 -12.61
C ARG A 347 31.41 -23.93 -13.16
N LEU A 348 30.13 -23.96 -13.50
CA LEU A 348 29.42 -25.14 -14.00
C LEU A 348 29.33 -25.21 -15.53
N GLY A 349 29.75 -24.16 -16.26
CA GLY A 349 29.64 -24.09 -17.72
C GLY A 349 28.19 -24.00 -18.22
N ILE A 350 27.28 -23.46 -17.41
CA ILE A 350 25.86 -23.34 -17.75
C ILE A 350 25.68 -22.17 -18.73
N PRO A 351 24.99 -22.33 -19.88
CA PRO A 351 24.72 -21.23 -20.80
C PRO A 351 23.88 -20.13 -20.13
N TYR A 352 24.32 -18.88 -20.24
CA TYR A 352 23.52 -17.76 -19.71
C TYR A 352 23.64 -16.47 -20.51
N GLY A 353 22.67 -15.60 -20.31
CA GLY A 353 22.60 -14.20 -20.76
C GLY A 353 22.28 -13.32 -19.57
N VAL A 354 22.05 -12.02 -19.78
CA VAL A 354 21.81 -11.08 -18.67
C VAL A 354 20.76 -10.03 -19.02
N TYR A 355 20.12 -9.43 -18.02
CA TYR A 355 19.19 -8.31 -18.23
C TYR A 355 19.35 -7.16 -17.23
N LEU A 356 19.07 -5.93 -17.66
CA LEU A 356 18.99 -4.73 -16.81
C LEU A 356 17.59 -4.11 -16.93
N TYR A 357 16.90 -3.97 -15.80
CA TYR A 357 15.61 -3.26 -15.72
C TYR A 357 15.85 -1.74 -15.74
N THR A 358 15.32 -1.05 -16.75
CA THR A 358 15.56 0.40 -16.89
C THR A 358 14.55 1.28 -16.14
N TYR A 359 15.08 2.33 -15.49
CA TYR A 359 14.34 3.48 -14.98
C TYR A 359 14.63 4.76 -15.79
N ALA A 360 15.09 4.62 -17.04
CA ALA A 360 15.43 5.76 -17.90
C ALA A 360 14.22 6.65 -18.23
N GLU A 361 14.44 7.96 -18.13
CA GLU A 361 13.54 9.03 -18.60
C GLU A 361 14.04 9.66 -19.91
N ASN A 362 15.34 9.55 -20.21
CA ASN A 362 15.98 10.22 -21.35
C ASN A 362 17.25 9.50 -21.86
N GLU A 363 17.88 10.04 -22.91
CA GLU A 363 19.07 9.46 -23.56
C GLU A 363 20.30 9.35 -22.63
N THR A 364 20.52 10.32 -21.73
CA THR A 364 21.64 10.27 -20.77
C THR A 364 21.45 9.13 -19.77
N ASP A 365 20.22 8.84 -19.34
CA ASP A 365 19.95 7.70 -18.46
C ASP A 365 20.22 6.37 -19.18
N ALA A 366 19.88 6.28 -20.47
CA ALA A 366 20.14 5.11 -21.30
C ALA A 366 21.64 4.87 -21.56
N GLU A 367 22.43 5.95 -21.63
CA GLU A 367 23.89 5.90 -21.71
C GLU A 367 24.49 5.39 -20.38
N ASN A 368 24.02 5.93 -19.24
CA ASN A 368 24.39 5.44 -17.90
C ASN A 368 24.04 3.95 -17.69
N ASP A 369 22.86 3.50 -18.14
CA ASP A 369 22.43 2.10 -18.07
C ASP A 369 23.34 1.18 -18.91
N ALA A 370 23.82 1.65 -20.06
CA ALA A 370 24.81 0.94 -20.86
C ALA A 370 26.17 0.90 -20.17
N GLU A 371 26.65 2.02 -19.58
CA GLU A 371 27.90 2.06 -18.82
C GLU A 371 27.87 1.11 -17.61
N GLN A 372 26.80 1.12 -16.82
CA GLN A 372 26.59 0.16 -15.72
C GLN A 372 26.65 -1.28 -16.21
N THR A 373 26.00 -1.58 -17.34
CA THR A 373 26.02 -2.91 -17.95
C THR A 373 27.44 -3.31 -18.34
N ILE A 374 28.18 -2.43 -19.01
CA ILE A 374 29.57 -2.63 -19.43
C ILE A 374 30.51 -2.82 -18.22
N GLU A 375 30.30 -2.10 -17.11
CA GLU A 375 31.06 -2.31 -15.86
C GLU A 375 30.81 -3.72 -15.31
N LEU A 376 29.55 -4.09 -15.09
CA LEU A 376 29.19 -5.36 -14.46
C LEU A 376 29.68 -6.58 -15.26
N LEU A 377 29.54 -6.54 -16.59
CA LEU A 377 30.02 -7.58 -17.50
C LEU A 377 31.53 -7.85 -17.35
N LYS A 378 32.33 -6.78 -17.22
CA LYS A 378 33.79 -6.86 -17.02
C LYS A 378 34.13 -7.30 -15.60
N LYS A 379 33.50 -6.66 -14.59
CA LYS A 379 33.68 -6.90 -13.15
C LYS A 379 33.55 -8.38 -12.76
N TYR A 380 32.59 -9.07 -13.36
CA TYR A 380 32.32 -10.48 -13.06
C TYR A 380 32.81 -11.47 -14.13
N ASN A 381 33.58 -11.01 -15.13
CA ASN A 381 34.13 -11.83 -16.23
C ASN A 381 33.05 -12.69 -16.89
N MET A 382 32.00 -12.05 -17.42
CA MET A 382 30.82 -12.77 -17.89
C MET A 382 31.02 -13.44 -19.26
N ASN A 383 30.70 -14.73 -19.35
CA ASN A 383 30.77 -15.53 -20.58
C ASN A 383 29.37 -15.73 -21.19
N LEU A 384 28.89 -14.72 -21.92
CA LEU A 384 27.52 -14.69 -22.42
C LEU A 384 27.29 -15.66 -23.59
N SER A 385 26.42 -16.64 -23.37
CA SER A 385 25.89 -17.56 -24.39
C SER A 385 24.53 -17.11 -24.94
N TYR A 386 23.76 -16.39 -24.13
CA TYR A 386 22.52 -15.70 -24.52
C TYR A 386 22.75 -14.17 -24.53
N PRO A 387 21.82 -13.39 -25.12
CA PRO A 387 22.00 -11.94 -25.27
C PRO A 387 22.05 -11.14 -23.96
N ILE A 388 22.44 -9.87 -24.12
CA ILE A 388 22.21 -8.80 -23.14
C ILE A 388 20.84 -8.20 -23.42
N TYR A 389 19.98 -8.16 -22.42
CA TYR A 389 18.63 -7.64 -22.51
C TYR A 389 18.47 -6.30 -21.80
N TYR A 390 17.94 -5.33 -22.54
CA TYR A 390 17.38 -4.11 -21.97
C TYR A 390 15.90 -4.39 -21.66
N ASP A 391 15.56 -4.45 -20.38
CA ASP A 391 14.22 -4.78 -19.89
C ASP A 391 13.42 -3.50 -19.72
N VAL A 392 12.44 -3.32 -20.61
CA VAL A 392 11.68 -2.08 -20.80
C VAL A 392 10.22 -2.26 -20.38
N GLU A 393 9.91 -1.81 -19.18
CA GLU A 393 8.56 -1.83 -18.62
C GLU A 393 7.93 -0.43 -18.48
N ASN A 394 6.62 -0.39 -18.16
CA ASN A 394 5.98 0.83 -17.67
C ASN A 394 6.33 1.06 -16.18
N TRP A 395 7.59 1.41 -15.93
CA TRP A 395 8.12 1.60 -14.58
C TRP A 395 7.46 2.77 -13.83
N GLU A 396 7.34 2.65 -12.51
CA GLU A 396 6.97 3.70 -11.56
C GLU A 396 7.85 3.57 -10.32
N TYR A 397 8.32 4.67 -9.73
CA TYR A 397 9.08 4.62 -8.49
C TYR A 397 8.18 4.19 -7.31
N VAL A 398 8.73 3.51 -6.31
CA VAL A 398 7.97 3.05 -5.12
C VAL A 398 7.28 4.20 -4.36
N ASN A 399 7.86 5.40 -4.38
CA ASN A 399 7.28 6.62 -3.81
C ASN A 399 6.35 7.40 -4.76
N LYS A 400 6.18 6.91 -6.00
CA LYS A 400 5.41 7.51 -7.11
C LYS A 400 5.83 8.91 -7.56
N SER A 401 7.06 9.35 -7.23
CA SER A 401 7.54 10.68 -7.65
C SER A 401 7.93 10.78 -9.13
N LYS A 402 8.25 9.64 -9.76
CA LYS A 402 8.62 9.49 -11.17
C LYS A 402 7.97 8.23 -11.76
N ARG A 403 7.76 8.23 -13.08
CA ARG A 403 7.26 7.10 -13.88
C ARG A 403 7.78 7.19 -15.32
N ALA A 404 7.77 6.07 -16.02
CA ALA A 404 8.17 5.93 -17.42
C ALA A 404 7.58 7.04 -18.32
N PRO A 405 8.38 7.59 -19.27
CA PRO A 405 7.86 8.41 -20.37
C PRO A 405 6.69 7.73 -21.07
N ASN A 406 5.64 8.49 -21.40
CA ASN A 406 4.39 7.92 -21.91
C ASN A 406 4.33 7.82 -23.45
N ASP A 407 5.17 8.57 -24.17
CA ASP A 407 5.19 8.64 -25.63
C ASP A 407 6.22 7.69 -26.27
N THR A 408 5.98 7.34 -27.54
CA THR A 408 6.87 6.44 -28.30
C THR A 408 8.19 7.08 -28.71
N GLY A 409 8.22 8.38 -29.00
CA GLY A 409 9.41 9.07 -29.53
C GLY A 409 10.55 9.13 -28.51
N THR A 410 10.22 9.37 -27.24
CA THR A 410 11.19 9.29 -26.13
C THR A 410 11.77 7.88 -25.97
N TRP A 411 10.93 6.83 -26.07
CA TRP A 411 11.42 5.45 -25.98
C TRP A 411 12.25 4.99 -27.19
N VAL A 412 11.96 5.49 -28.40
CA VAL A 412 12.82 5.29 -29.58
C VAL A 412 14.22 5.83 -29.31
N LYS A 413 14.34 7.01 -28.69
CA LYS A 413 15.63 7.62 -28.34
C LYS A 413 16.37 6.82 -27.25
N ILE A 414 15.69 6.54 -26.12
CA ILE A 414 16.24 5.77 -25.00
C ILE A 414 16.81 4.43 -25.49
N ILE A 415 16.01 3.66 -26.24
CA ILE A 415 16.40 2.31 -26.68
C ILE A 415 17.53 2.37 -27.71
N ASN A 416 17.46 3.25 -28.73
CA ASN A 416 18.57 3.37 -29.69
C ASN A 416 19.86 3.83 -29.00
N LYS A 417 19.80 4.73 -28.01
CA LYS A 417 20.99 5.21 -27.27
C LYS A 417 21.69 4.08 -26.53
N TYR A 418 20.96 3.29 -25.75
CA TYR A 418 21.52 2.10 -25.08
C TYR A 418 22.16 1.14 -26.09
N MET A 419 21.46 0.84 -27.19
CA MET A 419 21.97 -0.05 -28.26
C MET A 419 23.23 0.51 -28.95
N GLU A 420 23.30 1.82 -29.17
CA GLU A 420 24.48 2.51 -29.73
C GLU A 420 25.68 2.42 -28.80
N THR A 421 25.52 2.75 -27.51
CA THR A 421 26.62 2.74 -26.53
C THR A 421 27.14 1.33 -26.28
N MET A 422 26.25 0.34 -26.14
CA MET A 422 26.64 -1.08 -26.01
C MET A 422 27.40 -1.58 -27.25
N LYS A 423 26.94 -1.22 -28.45
CA LYS A 423 27.60 -1.57 -29.72
C LYS A 423 28.97 -0.91 -29.88
N GLN A 424 29.12 0.36 -29.48
CA GLN A 424 30.40 1.07 -29.48
C GLN A 424 31.40 0.44 -28.50
N ALA A 425 30.93 -0.07 -27.36
CA ALA A 425 31.73 -0.84 -26.41
C ALA A 425 32.06 -2.28 -26.87
N GLY A 426 31.63 -2.68 -28.08
CA GLY A 426 31.92 -3.98 -28.69
C GLY A 426 30.84 -5.05 -28.52
N TYR A 427 29.79 -4.79 -27.74
CA TYR A 427 28.71 -5.76 -27.49
C TYR A 427 27.64 -5.67 -28.58
N GLN A 428 27.59 -6.69 -29.45
CA GLN A 428 26.65 -6.72 -30.58
C GLN A 428 25.41 -7.61 -30.34
N ASN A 429 25.50 -8.55 -29.38
CA ASN A 429 24.41 -9.46 -29.02
C ASN A 429 23.49 -8.83 -27.96
N VAL A 430 22.75 -7.78 -28.36
CA VAL A 430 21.97 -6.92 -27.45
C VAL A 430 20.56 -6.71 -28.00
N TYR A 431 19.54 -6.95 -27.17
CA TYR A 431 18.13 -6.92 -27.54
C TYR A 431 17.26 -6.29 -26.45
N VAL A 432 16.00 -5.99 -26.79
CA VAL A 432 14.96 -5.52 -25.86
C VAL A 432 14.11 -6.70 -25.42
N TYR A 433 13.80 -6.72 -24.12
CA TYR A 433 12.69 -7.49 -23.55
C TYR A 433 11.58 -6.52 -23.09
N SER A 434 10.32 -6.94 -23.27
CA SER A 434 9.14 -6.20 -22.80
C SER A 434 7.90 -7.11 -22.88
N TYR A 435 6.81 -6.73 -22.20
CA TYR A 435 5.53 -7.42 -22.28
C TYR A 435 4.68 -7.02 -23.52
N ARG A 436 3.93 -7.99 -24.07
CA ARG A 436 3.12 -7.89 -25.30
C ARG A 436 2.24 -6.64 -25.39
N SER A 437 1.60 -6.24 -24.30
CA SER A 437 0.71 -5.06 -24.29
C SER A 437 1.46 -3.74 -24.53
N LEU A 438 2.69 -3.60 -24.04
CA LEU A 438 3.51 -2.40 -24.25
C LEU A 438 4.09 -2.37 -25.67
N LEU A 439 4.49 -3.53 -26.19
CA LEU A 439 4.92 -3.75 -27.58
C LEU A 439 3.81 -3.51 -28.61
N GLN A 440 2.55 -3.74 -28.24
CA GLN A 440 1.38 -3.39 -29.05
C GLN A 440 0.95 -1.91 -28.93
N THR A 441 1.51 -1.15 -27.99
CA THR A 441 1.15 0.24 -27.72
C THR A 441 2.36 1.18 -27.74
N ARG A 442 2.93 1.55 -26.60
CA ARG A 442 3.98 2.58 -26.49
C ARG A 442 5.25 2.25 -27.27
N LEU A 443 5.65 0.98 -27.31
CA LEU A 443 6.88 0.51 -27.96
C LEU A 443 6.65 0.06 -29.42
N LYS A 444 5.46 0.30 -29.99
CA LYS A 444 5.11 -0.13 -31.36
C LYS A 444 5.74 0.76 -32.44
N HIS A 445 7.06 0.74 -32.56
CA HIS A 445 7.83 1.49 -33.55
C HIS A 445 8.89 0.59 -34.21
N PRO A 446 9.13 0.68 -35.53
CA PRO A 446 10.13 -0.15 -36.22
C PRO A 446 11.52 -0.11 -35.56
N ASP A 447 11.97 1.07 -35.17
CA ASP A 447 13.28 1.24 -34.50
C ASP A 447 13.36 0.70 -33.07
N ILE A 448 12.24 0.34 -32.44
CA ILE A 448 12.24 -0.42 -31.19
C ILE A 448 12.11 -1.91 -31.50
N LEU A 449 11.10 -2.26 -32.30
CA LEU A 449 10.74 -3.64 -32.59
C LEU A 449 11.84 -4.42 -33.33
N LYS A 450 12.72 -3.76 -34.10
CA LYS A 450 13.93 -4.38 -34.69
C LYS A 450 14.90 -4.99 -33.65
N HIS A 451 14.80 -4.55 -32.39
CA HIS A 451 15.59 -5.08 -31.26
C HIS A 451 14.81 -6.06 -30.37
N VAL A 452 13.51 -6.30 -30.60
CA VAL A 452 12.68 -7.11 -29.69
C VAL A 452 12.68 -8.58 -30.14
N ASN A 453 13.39 -9.44 -29.39
CA ASN A 453 13.36 -10.89 -29.56
C ASN A 453 13.05 -11.69 -28.27
N TRP A 454 12.74 -11.05 -27.15
CA TRP A 454 12.22 -11.74 -25.96
C TRP A 454 10.96 -11.01 -25.47
N VAL A 455 9.85 -11.74 -25.30
CA VAL A 455 8.53 -11.16 -25.05
C VAL A 455 7.82 -11.85 -23.90
N ALA A 456 7.32 -11.09 -22.94
CA ALA A 456 6.41 -11.60 -21.91
C ALA A 456 4.94 -11.56 -22.35
N ALA A 457 4.28 -12.71 -22.24
CA ALA A 457 2.83 -12.83 -22.37
C ALA A 457 2.36 -14.06 -21.58
N TYR A 458 1.86 -13.87 -20.36
CA TYR A 458 1.32 -14.95 -19.52
C TYR A 458 -0.10 -15.31 -19.96
N THR A 459 -0.21 -15.81 -21.20
CA THR A 459 -1.45 -16.07 -21.93
C THR A 459 -1.41 -17.45 -22.61
N ASN A 460 -2.56 -17.97 -23.02
CA ASN A 460 -2.64 -19.34 -23.56
C ASN A 460 -1.81 -19.58 -24.84
N ALA A 461 -1.52 -18.51 -25.57
CA ALA A 461 -0.57 -18.44 -26.68
C ALA A 461 0.04 -17.02 -26.73
N LEU A 462 1.15 -16.82 -27.44
CA LEU A 462 1.77 -15.49 -27.60
C LEU A 462 0.91 -14.56 -28.48
N GLU A 463 0.46 -15.02 -29.65
CA GLU A 463 -0.36 -14.27 -30.63
C GLU A 463 0.16 -12.85 -30.93
N TRP A 464 1.47 -12.72 -31.14
CA TRP A 464 2.11 -11.45 -31.44
C TRP A 464 3.24 -11.66 -32.46
N GLU A 465 3.13 -10.97 -33.59
CA GLU A 465 4.07 -11.05 -34.70
C GLU A 465 4.94 -9.79 -34.76
N ASN A 466 6.24 -9.98 -35.01
CA ASN A 466 7.21 -8.90 -35.16
C ASN A 466 7.78 -8.87 -36.58
N PRO A 467 7.24 -8.04 -37.51
CA PRO A 467 7.75 -7.94 -38.87
C PRO A 467 9.12 -7.22 -38.96
N HIS A 468 9.69 -6.78 -37.84
CA HIS A 468 10.97 -6.07 -37.78
C HIS A 468 12.13 -6.92 -37.24
N TYR A 469 11.87 -8.13 -36.73
CA TYR A 469 12.89 -9.06 -36.26
C TYR A 469 12.71 -10.45 -36.89
N SER A 470 13.81 -11.09 -37.26
CA SER A 470 13.82 -12.49 -37.70
C SER A 470 15.08 -13.18 -37.17
N GLY A 471 14.91 -14.36 -36.58
CA GLY A 471 15.95 -15.06 -35.83
C GLY A 471 15.39 -15.91 -34.69
N GLU A 472 16.26 -16.36 -33.79
CA GLU A 472 15.90 -17.04 -32.54
C GLU A 472 15.27 -16.05 -31.56
N LYS A 473 14.19 -16.44 -30.88
CA LYS A 473 13.39 -15.58 -29.98
C LYS A 473 12.89 -16.33 -28.75
N GLY A 474 12.69 -15.61 -27.65
CA GLY A 474 12.09 -16.12 -26.42
C GLY A 474 10.64 -15.65 -26.25
N TRP A 475 9.77 -16.55 -25.80
CA TRP A 475 8.47 -16.20 -25.21
C TRP A 475 8.46 -16.58 -23.73
N GLN A 476 8.42 -15.58 -22.83
CA GLN A 476 8.19 -15.78 -21.40
C GLN A 476 6.69 -16.00 -21.17
N TYR A 477 6.32 -17.24 -20.86
CA TYR A 477 4.92 -17.71 -20.83
C TYR A 477 4.35 -17.83 -19.41
N THR A 478 5.20 -17.78 -18.37
CA THR A 478 4.79 -17.87 -16.97
C THR A 478 5.73 -17.08 -16.06
N SER A 479 5.15 -16.51 -15.00
CA SER A 479 5.84 -15.94 -13.83
C SER A 479 5.46 -16.68 -12.55
N SER A 480 5.13 -17.97 -12.70
CA SER A 480 4.41 -18.77 -11.70
C SER A 480 4.84 -20.22 -11.61
N GLU A 481 5.90 -20.62 -12.31
CA GLU A 481 6.38 -22.01 -12.29
C GLU A 481 7.05 -22.37 -10.95
N TYR A 482 7.04 -23.65 -10.58
CA TYR A 482 7.77 -24.16 -9.42
C TYR A 482 8.87 -25.14 -9.85
N MET A 483 10.14 -24.80 -9.59
CA MET A 483 11.30 -25.62 -9.93
C MET A 483 11.96 -26.26 -8.70
N LYS A 484 12.72 -27.35 -8.93
CA LYS A 484 13.47 -28.05 -7.89
C LYS A 484 14.75 -27.27 -7.58
N GLY A 485 15.03 -27.06 -6.30
CA GLY A 485 16.21 -26.29 -5.87
C GLY A 485 16.04 -24.76 -5.83
N ILE A 486 14.93 -24.22 -6.37
CA ILE A 486 14.54 -22.81 -6.24
C ILE A 486 13.43 -22.69 -5.18
N GLN A 487 13.36 -21.55 -4.47
CA GLN A 487 12.28 -21.24 -3.53
C GLN A 487 11.31 -20.22 -4.15
N GLY A 488 10.01 -20.43 -3.93
CA GLY A 488 8.98 -19.58 -4.51
C GLY A 488 8.73 -19.87 -5.99
N ARG A 489 8.29 -18.85 -6.73
CA ARG A 489 7.91 -18.94 -8.14
C ARG A 489 9.08 -18.55 -9.04
N VAL A 490 9.06 -19.05 -10.27
CA VAL A 490 10.10 -18.88 -11.28
C VAL A 490 9.48 -18.38 -12.58
N ASP A 491 10.18 -17.45 -13.22
CA ASP A 491 9.87 -16.91 -14.53
C ASP A 491 10.51 -17.80 -15.61
N VAL A 492 9.71 -18.23 -16.60
CA VAL A 492 10.12 -19.26 -17.57
C VAL A 492 9.69 -18.91 -18.98
N SER A 493 10.60 -19.21 -19.91
CA SER A 493 10.48 -18.96 -21.33
C SER A 493 10.71 -20.20 -22.18
N VAL A 494 10.09 -20.22 -23.36
CA VAL A 494 10.45 -21.09 -24.48
C VAL A 494 11.23 -20.29 -25.51
N TRP A 495 12.39 -20.81 -25.95
CA TRP A 495 13.23 -20.20 -26.99
C TRP A 495 13.18 -21.02 -28.29
N TYR A 496 12.93 -20.35 -29.43
CA TYR A 496 12.56 -20.94 -30.73
C TYR A 496 12.75 -20.00 -31.93
#